data_AF-A0A7C7W6F5-F1
#
_entry.id   AF-A0A7C7W6F5-F1
#
_cell.length_a   1.000
_cell.length_b   1.000
_cell.length_c   1.000
_cell.angle_alpha   90.00
_cell.angle_beta   90.00
_cell.angle_gamma   90.00
#
_symmetry.space_group_name_H-M   'P 1'
#
loop_
_entity.id
_entity.type
_entity.pdbx_description
1 polymer ?
#
loop_
_entity_poly.entity_id
_entity_poly.type
_entity_poly.pdbx_seq_one_letter_code
_entity_poly.pdbx_strand_id
1 'polypeptide(L)' 'YPDGVRYLDLEVDVVRYPDGEVELVEEEELARKVREGIIPEALADRALAEARALAAALDGEQPR' A
#
# COMPACT_ATOMS: atom_id res chain seq x y z
N TYR A 1 -0.75 -27.83 -6.57
CA TYR A 1 0.50 -27.05 -6.71
C TYR A 1 1.19 -27.64 -7.92
N PRO A 2 1.41 -26.88 -9.02
CA PRO A 2 1.95 -25.51 -9.03
C PRO A 2 1.09 -24.44 -9.75
N ASP A 3 -0.19 -24.68 -10.04
CA ASP A 3 -0.94 -23.89 -11.03
C ASP A 3 -1.61 -22.59 -10.52
N GLY A 4 -1.06 -21.89 -9.52
CA GLY A 4 -1.72 -20.70 -8.98
C GLY A 4 -0.86 -19.75 -8.15
N VAL A 5 -1.32 -18.51 -8.05
CA VAL A 5 -0.71 -17.44 -7.25
C VAL A 5 -1.34 -17.41 -5.85
N ARG A 6 -0.50 -17.19 -4.83
CA ARG A 6 -0.93 -16.89 -3.46
C ARG A 6 -0.31 -15.57 -3.05
N TYR A 7 -1.12 -14.71 -2.46
CA TYR A 7 -0.68 -13.46 -1.87
C TYR A 7 -1.31 -13.30 -0.49
N LEU A 8 -0.69 -12.44 0.31
CA LEU A 8 -1.24 -11.96 1.57
C LEU A 8 -1.39 -10.46 1.42
N ASP A 9 -2.55 -9.95 1.81
CA ASP A 9 -2.82 -8.53 1.84
C ASP A 9 -2.12 -7.88 3.05
N LEU A 10 -1.57 -6.68 2.85
CA LEU A 10 -0.83 -5.91 3.86
C LEU A 10 -1.49 -4.55 4.15
N GLU A 11 -2.78 -4.42 3.86
CA GLU A 11 -3.71 -3.37 4.32
C GLU A 11 -3.51 -1.98 3.73
N VAL A 12 -2.29 -1.60 3.33
CA VAL A 12 -2.07 -0.29 2.73
C VAL A 12 -2.40 -0.29 1.24
N ASP A 13 -3.24 0.65 0.81
CA ASP A 13 -3.66 0.84 -0.57
C ASP A 13 -3.28 2.23 -1.11
N VAL A 14 -3.11 2.31 -2.43
CA VAL A 14 -2.95 3.58 -3.16
C VAL A 14 -4.17 3.79 -4.03
N VAL A 15 -4.93 4.84 -3.75
CA VAL A 15 -6.14 5.19 -4.48
C VAL A 15 -5.84 6.38 -5.40
N ARG A 16 -6.17 6.25 -6.69
CA ARG A 16 -6.20 7.38 -7.62
C ARG A 16 -7.66 7.74 -7.92
N TYR A 17 -8.04 8.96 -7.56
CA TYR A 17 -9.38 9.49 -7.78
C TYR A 17 -9.60 9.90 -9.24
N PRO A 18 -10.86 10.06 -9.70
CA PRO A 18 -11.17 10.44 -11.08
C PRO A 18 -10.65 11.82 -11.50
N ASP A 19 -10.46 12.74 -10.55
CA ASP A 19 -9.83 14.05 -10.76
C ASP A 19 -8.29 13.98 -10.77
N GLY A 20 -7.75 12.78 -10.52
CA GLY A 20 -6.33 12.46 -10.55
C GLY A 20 -5.61 12.60 -9.21
N GLU A 21 -6.27 13.04 -8.14
CA GLU A 21 -5.68 13.01 -6.81
C GLU A 21 -5.24 11.58 -6.44
N VAL A 22 -4.05 11.44 -5.85
CA VAL A 22 -3.53 10.15 -5.37
C VAL A 22 -3.41 10.20 -3.86
N GLU A 23 -3.99 9.21 -3.19
CA GLU A 23 -4.01 9.11 -1.73
C GLU A 23 -3.50 7.73 -1.29
N LEU A 24 -2.68 7.73 -0.24
CA LEU A 24 -2.32 6.54 0.50
C LEU A 24 -3.37 6.33 1.60
N VAL A 25 -4.07 5.20 1.59
CA VAL A 25 -5.17 4.92 2.53
C VAL A 25 -4.81 3.77 3.48
N GLU A 26 -5.51 3.71 4.61
CA GLU A 26 -5.45 2.61 5.60
C GLU A 26 -4.12 2.48 6.38
N GLU A 27 -3.29 3.52 6.41
CA GLU A 27 -2.04 3.54 7.23
C GLU A 27 -2.30 3.25 8.73
N GLU A 28 -3.42 3.74 9.30
CA GLU A 28 -3.74 3.52 10.71
C GLU A 28 -4.15 2.07 10.99
N GLU A 29 -4.82 1.40 10.04
CA GLU A 29 -5.22 -0.01 10.16
C GLU A 29 -3.97 -0.91 10.11
N LEU A 30 -3.04 -0.63 9.20
CA LEU A 30 -1.74 -1.28 9.15
C LEU A 30 -0.99 -1.08 10.48
N ALA A 31 -0.91 0.15 10.99
CA ALA A 31 -0.26 0.45 12.26
C ALA A 31 -0.91 -0.29 13.44
N ARG A 32 -2.25 -0.41 13.45
CA ARG A 32 -2.99 -1.18 14.46
C ARG A 32 -2.63 -2.66 14.40
N LYS A 33 -2.61 -3.26 13.20
CA LYS A 33 -2.26 -4.68 13.00
C LYS A 33 -0.81 -4.99 13.34
N VAL A 34 0.11 -4.03 13.17
CA VAL A 34 1.49 -4.14 13.68
C VAL A 34 1.50 -4.15 15.21
N ARG A 35 0.79 -3.21 15.87
CA ARG A 35 0.71 -3.16 17.34
C ARG A 35 0.09 -4.42 17.95
N GLU A 36 -0.85 -5.05 17.24
CA GLU A 36 -1.49 -6.32 17.64
C GLU A 36 -0.64 -7.56 17.33
N GLY A 37 0.49 -7.40 16.63
CA GLY A 37 1.36 -8.52 16.24
C GLY A 37 0.81 -9.39 15.10
N ILE A 38 -0.19 -8.91 14.37
CA ILE A 38 -0.80 -9.60 13.22
C ILE A 38 0.12 -9.47 12.00
N ILE A 39 0.67 -8.27 11.78
CA ILE A 39 1.61 -7.96 10.70
C ILE A 39 2.98 -7.66 11.32
N PRO A 40 4.06 -8.38 10.93
CA PRO A 40 5.42 -8.02 11.31
C PRO A 40 5.79 -6.62 10.84
N GLU A 41 6.45 -5.84 11.70
CA GLU A 41 6.93 -4.48 11.39
C GLU A 41 7.70 -4.42 10.07
N ALA A 42 8.60 -5.38 9.81
CA ALA A 42 9.37 -5.45 8.58
C ALA A 42 8.51 -5.61 7.30
N LEU A 43 7.33 -6.25 7.39
CA LEU A 43 6.40 -6.34 6.26
C LEU A 43 5.63 -5.04 6.07
N ALA A 44 5.22 -4.39 7.16
CA ALA A 44 4.57 -3.09 7.11
C ALA A 44 5.50 -2.02 6.51
N ASP A 45 6.78 -1.99 6.92
CA ASP A 45 7.79 -1.10 6.37
C ASP A 45 7.96 -1.29 4.85
N ARG A 46 8.00 -2.55 4.39
CA ARG A 46 8.09 -2.85 2.97
C ARG A 46 6.84 -2.41 2.22
N ALA A 47 5.65 -2.68 2.76
CA ALA A 47 4.39 -2.30 2.15
C ALA A 47 4.29 -0.77 1.99
N LEU A 48 4.61 -0.01 3.05
CA LEU A 48 4.63 1.45 3.03
C LEU A 48 5.65 2.01 2.03
N ALA A 49 6.84 1.41 1.91
CA ALA A 49 7.84 1.86 0.95
C ALA A 49 7.37 1.68 -0.51
N GLU A 50 6.76 0.54 -0.82
CA GLU A 50 6.20 0.26 -2.17
C GLU A 50 5.02 1.17 -2.48
N ALA A 51 4.10 1.34 -1.52
CA ALA A 51 2.91 2.16 -1.70
C ALA A 51 3.28 3.65 -1.90
N ARG A 52 4.25 4.17 -1.14
CA ARG A 52 4.76 5.55 -1.33
C ARG A 52 5.48 5.73 -2.66
N ALA A 53 6.25 4.75 -3.11
CA ALA A 53 6.91 4.80 -4.40
C ALA A 53 5.89 4.81 -5.56
N LEU A 54 4.84 3.99 -5.45
CA LEU A 54 3.74 3.95 -6.42
C LEU A 54 2.96 5.27 -6.42
N ALA A 55 2.58 5.80 -5.26
CA ALA A 55 1.87 7.07 -5.16
C ALA A 55 2.65 8.21 -5.84
N ALA A 56 3.96 8.32 -5.56
CA ALA A 56 4.81 9.32 -6.19
C ALA A 56 4.94 9.17 -7.72
N ALA A 57 4.94 7.93 -8.22
CA ALA A 57 4.95 7.68 -9.66
C ALA A 57 3.63 8.13 -10.31
N LEU A 58 2.49 7.81 -9.69
CA LEU A 58 1.16 8.18 -10.19
C LEU A 58 0.92 9.70 -10.15
N ASP A 59 1.43 10.39 -9.14
CA ASP A 59 1.39 11.85 -9.05
C ASP A 59 2.21 12.53 -10.17
N GLY A 60 3.36 11.96 -10.52
CA GLY A 60 4.24 12.48 -11.56
C GLY A 60 3.72 12.32 -12.99
N GLU A 61 2.72 11.46 -13.22
CA GLU A 61 2.09 11.20 -14.53
C GLU A 61 0.96 12.19 -14.88
N GLN A 62 0.67 13.14 -14.00
CA GLN A 62 -0.36 14.16 -14.24
C GLN A 62 0.06 15.10 -15.40
N PRO A 63 -0.82 15.35 -16.41
CA PRO A 63 -0.54 16.35 -17.42
C PRO A 63 -0.49 17.74 -16.76
N ARG A 64 0.63 18.44 -16.95
CA ARG A 64 0.79 19.86 -16.55
C ARG A 64 -0.19 20.78 -17.26
#